data_AF-A0A6M8VDE5-F1
#
_entry.id   AF-A0A6M8VDE5-F1
#
_cell.length_a   1.000
_cell.length_b   1.000
_cell.length_c   1.000
_cell.angle_alpha   90.00
_cell.angle_beta   90.00
_cell.angle_gamma   90.00
#
_symmetry.space_group_name_H-M   'P 1'
#
loop_
_entity.id
_entity.type
_entity.pdbx_description
1 polymer ?
#
loop_
_entity_poly.entity_id
_entity_poly.type
_entity_poly.pdbx_seq_one_letter_code
_entity_poly.pdbx_strand_id
1 'polypeptide(L)'
;MSTNSEKTNLGRNKKKTSVKPKVNSLSILSNEALFNQLNDAILIVDKNFSITSVNSKTEKIFGKKKSLLINKNVSRFLIVGGNSKNQDVTNILKKIFASGKKSKEFKFKDCKITLSKNKFQSVNCSMTAIKNDSGKTEYAAIVLSVKEEKGSDKNKSSDFNFEIPGFIYRCANDKNWTMKFITDGCTSITGYRPADLIENKKISYNNIIHPDYRKLVSDKWKKVLKEKEYFEFEYPIISRKKELKWVWERGKGIFSEEGKVLYLEGFITDITERKNTETMLLLKNIVFESAISANSIADIKGRITNLNAAFLNLWGYKSKSENH
;
A
#
# COMPACT_ATOMS: atom_id res chain seq x y z
N MET A 1 38.90 -25.18 68.34
CA MET A 1 38.51 -25.78 67.05
C MET A 1 38.22 -24.61 66.10
N SER A 2 39.20 -24.17 65.31
CA SER A 2 39.35 -24.54 63.87
C SER A 2 38.18 -23.95 63.05
N THR A 3 38.30 -23.04 62.08
CA THR A 3 39.40 -22.59 61.22
C THR A 3 38.96 -21.32 60.47
N ASN A 4 39.92 -20.43 60.17
CA ASN A 4 39.83 -19.35 59.18
C ASN A 4 39.46 -19.86 57.78
N SER A 5 38.75 -19.03 57.00
CA SER A 5 39.12 -18.76 55.60
C SER A 5 38.50 -17.46 55.09
N GLU A 6 39.36 -16.48 54.85
CA GLU A 6 39.15 -15.35 53.96
C GLU A 6 38.77 -15.82 52.55
N LYS A 7 37.94 -15.02 51.84
CA LYS A 7 38.21 -14.63 50.44
C LYS A 7 37.26 -13.52 49.99
N THR A 8 37.87 -12.36 49.80
CA THR A 8 37.54 -11.31 48.84
C THR A 8 36.97 -11.83 47.51
N ASN A 9 35.94 -11.17 46.97
CA ASN A 9 35.95 -10.87 45.54
C ASN A 9 35.13 -9.63 45.17
N LEU A 10 35.84 -8.65 44.60
CA LEU A 10 35.30 -7.56 43.80
C LEU A 10 34.48 -8.12 42.62
N GLY A 11 33.33 -7.51 42.32
CA GLY A 11 32.41 -8.11 41.36
C GLY A 11 31.46 -7.17 40.62
N ARG A 12 31.94 -6.01 40.18
CA ARG A 12 31.40 -5.22 39.07
C ARG A 12 29.94 -4.74 39.17
N ASN A 13 29.85 -3.42 39.36
CA ASN A 13 28.92 -2.50 38.70
C ASN A 13 28.54 -2.98 37.28
N LYS A 14 27.50 -3.81 37.15
CA LYS A 14 26.80 -3.98 35.88
C LYS A 14 25.77 -2.87 35.80
N LYS A 15 26.21 -1.73 35.23
CA LYS A 15 25.32 -0.84 34.49
C LYS A 15 24.39 -1.76 33.68
N LYS A 16 23.12 -1.84 34.08
CA LYS A 16 22.06 -2.35 33.20
C LYS A 16 22.00 -1.35 32.04
N THR A 17 22.87 -1.55 31.07
CA THR A 17 22.69 -1.04 29.72
C THR A 17 21.36 -1.61 29.27
N SER A 18 20.32 -0.78 29.37
CA SER A 18 19.03 -0.99 28.74
C SER A 18 19.30 -1.07 27.23
N VAL A 19 19.60 -2.26 26.74
CA VAL A 19 19.63 -2.55 25.32
C VAL A 19 18.17 -2.45 24.89
N LYS A 20 17.77 -1.27 24.43
CA LYS A 20 16.50 -1.07 23.73
C LYS A 20 16.47 -2.11 22.60
N PRO A 21 15.46 -2.98 22.53
CA PRO A 21 15.37 -3.93 21.44
C PRO A 21 15.34 -3.14 20.13
N LYS A 22 16.25 -3.47 19.21
CA LYS A 22 16.24 -2.97 17.84
C LYS A 22 15.00 -3.57 17.17
N VAL A 23 13.86 -2.91 17.33
CA VAL A 23 12.68 -3.14 16.51
C VAL A 23 13.15 -2.94 15.07
N ASN A 24 13.12 -3.99 14.26
CA ASN A 24 13.35 -3.92 12.82
C ASN A 24 12.30 -2.97 12.25
N SER A 25 12.71 -1.71 12.11
CA SER A 25 11.82 -0.64 11.76
C SER A 25 11.50 -0.74 10.25
N LEU A 26 10.22 -0.54 9.95
CA LEU A 26 9.46 -0.91 8.73
C LEU A 26 9.26 -2.40 8.41
N SER A 27 8.09 -2.85 8.82
CA SER A 27 7.27 -3.81 8.07
C SER A 27 6.30 -3.16 7.08
N ILE A 28 6.41 -1.83 6.85
CA ILE A 28 5.40 -0.97 6.18
C ILE A 28 4.97 -1.45 4.78
N LEU A 29 5.71 -2.36 4.12
CA LEU A 29 5.30 -2.96 2.85
C LEU A 29 5.48 -4.49 2.81
N SER A 30 5.25 -5.21 3.91
CA SER A 30 5.36 -6.69 3.87
C SER A 30 4.24 -7.38 3.07
N ASN A 31 3.48 -6.66 2.25
CA ASN A 31 2.56 -7.27 1.31
C ASN A 31 3.21 -7.32 -0.08
N GLU A 32 4.00 -8.36 -0.33
CA GLU A 32 4.66 -8.54 -1.62
C GLU A 32 3.66 -8.53 -2.77
N ALA A 33 2.48 -9.14 -2.62
CA ALA A 33 1.48 -9.23 -3.69
C ALA A 33 0.94 -7.86 -4.13
N LEU A 34 0.65 -6.96 -3.19
CA LEU A 34 0.13 -5.62 -3.49
C LEU A 34 1.20 -4.64 -3.92
N PHE A 35 2.35 -4.70 -3.26
CA PHE A 35 3.53 -3.96 -3.66
C PHE A 35 3.85 -4.27 -5.13
N ASN A 36 3.66 -5.52 -5.56
CA ASN A 36 3.86 -6.02 -6.91
C ASN A 36 2.75 -5.67 -7.94
N GLN A 37 1.57 -5.22 -7.52
CA GLN A 37 0.47 -4.86 -8.42
C GLN A 37 0.52 -3.39 -8.88
N LEU A 38 1.32 -2.55 -8.23
CA LEU A 38 1.48 -1.15 -8.60
C LEU A 38 2.25 -1.01 -9.92
N ASN A 39 1.78 -0.12 -10.80
CA ASN A 39 2.36 0.08 -12.13
C ASN A 39 3.77 0.68 -12.10
N ASP A 40 4.11 1.37 -11.01
CA ASP A 40 5.40 2.00 -10.80
C ASP A 40 6.36 1.14 -9.97
N ALA A 41 7.66 1.30 -10.22
CA ALA A 41 8.68 0.71 -9.36
C ALA A 41 8.71 1.46 -8.04
N ILE A 42 8.51 0.75 -6.93
CA ILE A 42 8.57 1.32 -5.60
C ILE A 42 9.64 0.60 -4.79
N LEU A 43 10.48 1.39 -4.14
CA LEU A 43 11.49 0.92 -3.22
C LEU A 43 11.50 1.77 -1.94
N ILE A 44 11.77 1.13 -0.81
CA ILE A 44 11.93 1.81 0.47
C ILE A 44 13.39 1.77 0.89
N VAL A 45 13.87 2.88 1.43
CA VAL A 45 15.21 3.00 1.98
C VAL A 45 15.18 3.42 3.45
N ASP A 46 16.14 2.93 4.23
CA ASP A 46 16.37 3.35 5.61
C ASP A 46 17.20 4.65 5.70
N LYS A 47 17.45 5.10 6.93
CA LYS A 47 18.33 6.25 7.24
C LYS A 47 19.79 6.13 6.78
N ASN A 48 20.23 4.92 6.45
CA ASN A 48 21.55 4.65 5.88
C ASN A 48 21.49 4.57 4.33
N PHE A 49 20.31 4.84 3.76
CA PHE A 49 20.00 4.73 2.33
C PHE A 49 20.11 3.31 1.78
N SER A 50 20.02 2.32 2.66
CA SER A 50 19.95 0.90 2.32
C SER A 50 18.54 0.54 1.91
N ILE A 51 18.38 -0.18 0.82
CA ILE A 51 17.09 -0.65 0.33
C ILE A 51 16.56 -1.73 1.27
N THR A 52 15.41 -1.47 1.90
CA THR A 52 14.75 -2.40 2.82
C THR A 52 13.59 -3.14 2.17
N SER A 53 13.04 -2.64 1.06
CA SER A 53 11.92 -3.26 0.34
C SER A 53 11.88 -2.80 -1.12
N VAL A 54 11.51 -3.71 -2.05
CA VAL A 54 11.30 -3.45 -3.49
C VAL A 54 10.16 -4.30 -4.06
N ASN A 55 9.36 -3.73 -4.97
CA ASN A 55 8.29 -4.48 -5.64
C ASN A 55 8.75 -5.18 -6.91
N SER A 56 7.90 -6.02 -7.48
CA SER A 56 8.13 -6.76 -8.73
C SER A 56 8.38 -5.80 -9.90
N LYS A 57 7.75 -4.62 -9.89
CA LYS A 57 8.00 -3.60 -10.90
C LYS A 57 9.41 -3.03 -10.77
N THR A 58 9.93 -2.85 -9.56
CA THR A 58 11.33 -2.50 -9.31
C THR A 58 12.25 -3.59 -9.84
N GLU A 59 11.98 -4.88 -9.58
CA GLU A 59 12.80 -5.97 -10.13
C GLU A 59 12.84 -5.95 -11.67
N LYS A 60 11.67 -5.74 -12.30
CA LYS A 60 11.54 -5.64 -13.77
C LYS A 60 12.31 -4.43 -14.32
N ILE A 61 12.13 -3.24 -13.75
CA ILE A 61 12.75 -2.01 -14.23
C ILE A 61 14.27 -2.03 -13.99
N PHE A 62 14.74 -2.59 -12.87
CA PHE A 62 16.17 -2.67 -12.55
C PHE A 62 16.86 -3.85 -13.27
N GLY A 63 16.09 -4.79 -13.81
CA GLY A 63 16.58 -6.05 -14.38
C GLY A 63 17.32 -6.91 -13.36
N LYS A 64 16.93 -6.85 -12.07
CA LYS A 64 17.61 -7.54 -10.96
C LYS A 64 16.58 -8.13 -10.01
N LYS A 65 16.83 -9.35 -9.54
CA LYS A 65 16.01 -9.98 -8.49
C LYS A 65 16.12 -9.19 -7.17
N LYS A 66 15.05 -9.20 -6.38
CA LYS A 66 14.92 -8.56 -5.07
C LYS A 66 16.11 -8.89 -4.15
N SER A 67 16.55 -10.14 -4.13
CA SER A 67 17.69 -10.60 -3.33
C SER A 67 19.00 -9.85 -3.62
N LEU A 68 19.18 -9.28 -4.82
CA LEU A 68 20.34 -8.49 -5.20
C LEU A 68 20.20 -7.00 -4.89
N LEU A 69 18.98 -6.55 -4.57
CA LEU A 69 18.63 -5.15 -4.29
C LEU A 69 18.58 -4.89 -2.78
N ILE A 70 17.98 -5.79 -2.01
CA ILE A 70 17.83 -5.65 -0.56
C ILE A 70 19.19 -5.52 0.13
N ASN A 71 19.27 -4.66 1.15
CA ASN A 71 20.47 -4.33 1.93
C ASN A 71 21.61 -3.68 1.13
N LYS A 72 21.39 -3.30 -0.12
CA LYS A 72 22.34 -2.51 -0.91
C LYS A 72 21.98 -1.03 -0.81
N ASN A 73 22.99 -0.18 -0.92
CA ASN A 73 22.77 1.26 -0.95
C ASN A 73 22.09 1.67 -2.27
N VAL A 74 21.06 2.50 -2.18
CA VAL A 74 20.25 2.93 -3.35
C VAL A 74 21.07 3.71 -4.39
N SER A 75 22.15 4.39 -3.99
CA SER A 75 23.01 5.15 -4.92
C SER A 75 23.75 4.30 -5.94
N ARG A 76 23.87 3.00 -5.69
CA ARG A 76 24.41 2.06 -6.67
C ARG A 76 23.50 1.90 -7.89
N PHE A 77 22.21 2.18 -7.74
CA PHE A 77 21.21 1.87 -8.76
C PHE A 77 20.45 3.08 -9.28
N LEU A 78 20.29 4.13 -8.47
CA LEU A 78 19.52 5.32 -8.83
C LEU A 78 20.41 6.56 -8.81
N ILE A 79 20.42 7.27 -9.93
CA ILE A 79 21.11 8.55 -10.13
C ILE A 79 20.03 9.62 -10.32
N VAL A 80 20.16 10.73 -9.60
CA VAL A 80 19.22 11.86 -9.69
C VAL A 80 19.99 13.08 -10.21
N GLY A 81 19.69 13.57 -11.42
CA GLY A 81 20.36 14.78 -11.92
C GLY A 81 20.24 15.03 -13.43
N GLY A 82 19.96 16.30 -13.76
CA GLY A 82 20.08 16.88 -15.09
C GLY A 82 21.43 17.60 -15.30
N ASN A 83 22.05 17.35 -16.45
CA ASN A 83 23.15 18.04 -17.17
C ASN A 83 24.39 18.65 -16.47
N SER A 84 24.53 18.72 -15.14
CA SER A 84 25.81 19.13 -14.55
C SER A 84 26.01 18.53 -13.16
N LYS A 85 27.00 17.64 -13.07
CA LYS A 85 27.42 16.83 -11.90
C LYS A 85 26.29 15.95 -11.34
N ASN A 86 26.33 14.66 -11.66
CA ASN A 86 25.55 13.59 -11.03
C ASN A 86 25.35 13.88 -9.53
N GLN A 87 24.18 14.39 -9.14
CA GLN A 87 23.89 14.56 -7.73
C GLN A 87 23.60 13.17 -7.18
N ASP A 88 24.43 12.73 -6.24
CA ASP A 88 24.22 11.47 -5.56
C ASP A 88 22.85 11.51 -4.87
N VAL A 89 22.00 10.51 -5.16
CA VAL A 89 20.71 10.33 -4.52
C VAL A 89 20.81 10.36 -3.00
N THR A 90 21.94 9.95 -2.43
CA THR A 90 22.18 10.04 -0.98
C THR A 90 22.12 11.48 -0.46
N ASN A 91 22.55 12.48 -1.24
CA ASN A 91 22.52 13.88 -0.82
C ASN A 91 21.10 14.43 -0.77
N ILE A 92 20.24 13.99 -1.69
CA ILE A 92 18.81 14.32 -1.69
C ILE A 92 18.14 13.65 -0.50
N LEU A 93 18.41 12.36 -0.28
CA LEU A 93 17.89 11.63 0.87
C LEU A 93 18.36 12.26 2.18
N LYS A 94 19.63 12.65 2.33
CA LYS A 94 20.10 13.41 3.51
C LYS A 94 19.23 14.64 3.79
N LYS A 95 18.88 15.42 2.76
CA LYS A 95 17.99 16.59 2.91
C LYS A 95 16.58 16.19 3.33
N ILE A 96 16.04 15.11 2.74
CA ILE A 96 14.72 14.56 3.10
C ILE A 96 14.70 14.14 4.57
N PHE A 97 15.72 13.41 5.01
CA PHE A 97 15.85 12.92 6.38
C PHE A 97 16.11 14.04 7.39
N ALA A 98 16.77 15.13 6.98
CA ALA A 98 16.98 16.32 7.79
C ALA A 98 15.74 17.26 7.84
N SER A 99 14.84 17.20 6.85
CA SER A 99 13.66 18.06 6.79
C SER A 99 12.57 17.63 7.79
N GLY A 100 12.74 18.02 9.05
CA GLY A 100 11.89 17.55 10.16
C GLY A 100 10.43 18.04 10.16
N LYS A 101 10.01 19.02 9.33
CA LYS A 101 8.78 19.79 9.61
C LYS A 101 7.63 19.70 8.60
N LYS A 102 7.81 19.23 7.36
CA LYS A 102 6.70 19.00 6.42
C LYS A 102 6.99 17.77 5.57
N SER A 103 6.01 16.89 5.40
CA SER A 103 6.00 15.80 4.40
C SER A 103 6.01 16.42 3.00
N LYS A 104 7.15 17.00 2.60
CA LYS A 104 7.32 17.55 1.27
C LYS A 104 7.72 16.40 0.37
N GLU A 105 6.88 16.12 -0.62
CA GLU A 105 7.23 15.22 -1.71
C GLU A 105 8.32 15.86 -2.58
N PHE A 106 9.38 15.13 -2.88
CA PHE A 106 10.46 15.59 -3.76
C PHE A 106 10.34 14.88 -5.11
N LYS A 107 9.97 15.64 -6.14
CA LYS A 107 9.80 15.13 -7.50
C LYS A 107 10.99 15.53 -8.37
N PHE A 108 11.51 14.56 -9.11
CA PHE A 108 12.62 14.72 -10.04
C PHE A 108 12.23 14.13 -11.38
N LYS A 109 12.27 14.96 -12.43
CA LYS A 109 11.98 14.50 -13.79
C LYS A 109 13.19 13.78 -14.40
N ASP A 110 14.43 14.14 -14.07
CA ASP A 110 15.61 13.57 -14.74
C ASP A 110 16.39 12.61 -13.84
N CYS A 111 15.86 11.40 -13.67
CA CYS A 111 16.55 10.33 -12.97
C CYS A 111 16.95 9.20 -13.93
N LYS A 112 18.01 8.49 -13.58
CA LYS A 112 18.53 7.35 -14.33
C LYS A 112 18.72 6.16 -13.42
N ILE A 113 18.27 5.00 -13.87
CA ILE A 113 18.53 3.72 -13.22
C ILE A 113 19.70 3.03 -13.93
N THR A 114 20.70 2.58 -13.18
CA THR A 114 21.86 1.87 -13.71
C THR A 114 21.55 0.38 -13.87
N LEU A 115 21.42 -0.10 -15.11
CA LEU A 115 21.18 -1.51 -15.42
C LEU A 115 22.50 -2.31 -15.45
N SER A 116 23.50 -1.75 -16.16
CA SER A 116 24.88 -2.26 -16.27
C SER A 116 25.88 -1.10 -16.42
N LYS A 117 27.20 -1.39 -16.47
CA LYS A 117 28.27 -0.35 -16.45
C LYS A 117 28.02 0.82 -17.42
N ASN A 118 27.41 0.58 -18.58
CA ASN A 118 27.13 1.61 -19.60
C ASN A 118 25.67 1.68 -20.06
N LYS A 119 24.73 0.99 -19.37
CA LYS A 119 23.31 0.96 -19.77
C LYS A 119 22.44 1.58 -18.68
N PHE A 120 21.68 2.60 -19.07
CA PHE A 120 20.81 3.35 -18.16
C PHE A 120 19.36 3.35 -18.66
N GLN A 121 18.42 3.39 -17.73
CA GLN A 121 17.00 3.61 -18.01
C GLN A 121 16.58 4.97 -17.46
N SER A 122 15.97 5.81 -18.29
CA SER A 122 15.42 7.11 -17.86
C SER A 122 14.10 6.91 -17.12
N VAL A 123 14.00 7.52 -15.93
CA VAL A 123 12.82 7.45 -15.07
C VAL A 123 12.50 8.80 -14.44
N ASN A 124 11.23 9.03 -14.12
CA ASN A 124 10.84 10.04 -13.15
C ASN A 124 10.96 9.43 -11.75
N CYS A 125 11.25 10.27 -10.77
CA CYS A 125 11.38 9.84 -9.38
C CYS A 125 10.57 10.74 -8.46
N SER A 126 9.78 10.15 -7.58
CA SER A 126 9.20 10.82 -6.41
C SER A 126 9.76 10.22 -5.13
N MET A 127 10.09 11.06 -4.16
CA MET A 127 10.61 10.65 -2.87
C MET A 127 9.81 11.27 -1.74
N THR A 128 9.36 10.42 -0.80
CA THR A 128 8.57 10.84 0.35
C THR A 128 9.19 10.34 1.65
N ALA A 129 9.39 11.24 2.61
CA ALA A 129 9.85 10.91 3.94
C ALA A 129 8.81 10.09 4.71
N ILE A 130 9.25 9.01 5.34
CA ILE A 130 8.46 8.21 6.27
C ILE A 130 9.05 8.41 7.67
N LYS A 131 8.21 8.93 8.56
CA LYS A 131 8.58 9.22 9.94
C LYS A 131 8.19 8.07 10.86
N ASN A 132 8.95 7.90 11.93
CA ASN A 132 8.62 7.00 13.01
C ASN A 132 7.76 7.69 14.08
N ASP A 133 7.39 6.94 15.12
CA ASP A 133 6.50 7.38 16.20
C ASP A 133 7.04 8.62 16.96
N SER A 134 8.35 8.90 16.89
CA SER A 134 8.96 10.11 17.48
C SER A 134 8.91 11.34 16.56
N GLY A 135 8.28 11.23 15.38
CA GLY A 135 8.25 12.26 14.36
C GLY A 135 9.55 12.41 13.57
N LYS A 136 10.55 11.55 13.82
CA LYS A 136 11.84 11.54 13.13
C LYS A 136 11.73 10.73 11.83
N THR A 137 12.24 11.28 10.74
CA THR A 137 12.36 10.54 9.48
C THR A 137 13.28 9.35 9.67
N GLU A 138 12.75 8.14 9.49
CA GLU A 138 13.51 6.89 9.63
C GLU A 138 13.64 6.17 8.29
N TYR A 139 12.76 6.49 7.33
CA TYR A 139 12.76 5.89 6.00
C TYR A 139 12.34 6.88 4.92
N ALA A 140 12.52 6.48 3.66
CA ALA A 140 11.92 7.16 2.52
C ALA A 140 11.36 6.16 1.51
N ALA A 141 10.14 6.41 1.04
CA ALA A 141 9.59 5.74 -0.13
C ALA A 141 10.08 6.44 -1.38
N ILE A 142 10.57 5.66 -2.34
CA ILE A 142 11.02 6.12 -3.65
C ILE A 142 10.15 5.43 -4.69
N VAL A 143 9.45 6.23 -5.50
CA VAL A 143 8.58 5.77 -6.59
C VAL A 143 9.22 6.17 -7.91
N LEU A 144 9.32 5.23 -8.85
CA LEU A 144 10.01 5.36 -10.12
C LEU A 144 9.07 4.96 -11.25
N SER A 145 8.87 5.85 -12.22
CA SER A 145 8.12 5.57 -13.45
C SER A 145 9.03 5.69 -14.66
N VAL A 146 8.90 4.75 -15.59
CA VAL A 146 9.69 4.76 -16.84
C VAL A 146 9.21 5.90 -17.70
N LYS A 147 10.14 6.70 -18.23
CA LYS A 147 9.81 7.66 -19.29
C LYS A 147 9.63 6.89 -20.59
N GLU A 148 8.43 6.92 -21.15
CA GLU A 148 8.22 6.51 -22.54
C GLU A 148 8.90 7.54 -23.44
N GLU A 149 9.80 7.08 -24.31
CA GLU A 149 10.28 7.91 -25.42
C GLU A 149 9.14 8.05 -26.42
N LYS A 150 8.32 9.08 -26.23
CA LYS A 150 7.39 9.51 -27.28
C LYS A 150 8.21 9.96 -28.47
N GLY A 151 8.08 9.23 -29.57
CA GLY A 151 8.50 9.71 -30.88
C GLY A 151 7.92 11.11 -31.10
N SER A 152 8.81 12.08 -31.29
CA SER A 152 8.61 13.31 -32.05
C SER A 152 7.27 14.05 -31.93
N ASP A 153 6.75 14.28 -30.72
CA ASP A 153 5.70 15.30 -30.55
C ASP A 153 5.87 16.07 -29.24
N LYS A 154 6.39 17.29 -29.35
CA LYS A 154 6.90 18.14 -28.25
C LYS A 154 5.81 18.82 -27.41
N ASN A 155 4.53 18.61 -27.67
CA ASN A 155 3.46 19.34 -27.00
C ASN A 155 2.48 18.42 -26.25
N LYS A 156 2.88 17.97 -25.06
CA LYS A 156 1.99 17.61 -23.94
C LYS A 156 2.85 17.36 -22.70
N SER A 157 3.27 18.44 -22.04
CA SER A 157 3.72 18.40 -20.66
C SER A 157 2.49 18.16 -19.76
N SER A 158 1.92 16.96 -19.80
CA SER A 158 0.94 16.52 -18.81
C SER A 158 1.66 16.38 -17.48
N ASP A 159 1.20 17.12 -16.46
CA ASP A 159 1.68 16.96 -15.09
C ASP A 159 1.59 15.49 -14.67
N PHE A 160 2.75 14.89 -14.42
CA PHE A 160 2.86 13.51 -13.96
C PHE A 160 2.51 13.46 -12.47
N ASN A 161 1.26 13.09 -12.15
CA ASN A 161 0.81 12.83 -10.79
C ASN A 161 0.99 11.33 -10.46
N PHE A 162 1.99 11.04 -9.61
CA PHE A 162 2.13 9.76 -8.93
C PHE A 162 1.09 9.67 -7.82
N GLU A 163 -0.08 9.09 -8.08
CA GLU A 163 -1.02 8.73 -7.02
C GLU A 163 -1.02 7.22 -6.86
N ILE A 164 -0.50 6.74 -5.72
CA ILE A 164 -0.82 5.38 -5.27
C ILE A 164 -2.34 5.37 -5.07
N PRO A 165 -3.11 4.50 -5.75
CA PRO A 165 -4.56 4.49 -5.67
C PRO A 165 -4.97 3.90 -4.32
N GLY A 166 -4.86 4.67 -3.25
CA GLY A 166 -5.03 4.18 -1.89
C GLY A 166 -4.18 4.92 -0.87
N PHE A 167 -4.20 4.42 0.36
CA PHE A 167 -3.33 4.91 1.42
C PHE A 167 -2.82 3.79 2.30
N ILE A 168 -1.60 3.99 2.79
CA ILE A 168 -0.95 3.12 3.77
C ILE A 168 -1.23 3.69 5.15
N TYR A 169 -1.47 2.82 6.11
CA TYR A 169 -1.71 3.20 7.50
C TYR A 169 -0.93 2.34 8.49
N ARG A 170 -0.70 2.91 9.67
CA ARG A 170 -0.38 2.19 10.90
C ARG A 170 -1.35 2.68 11.98
N CYS A 171 -2.01 1.77 12.66
CA CYS A 171 -2.89 2.12 13.78
C CYS A 171 -2.62 1.26 15.01
N ALA A 172 -3.08 1.76 16.16
CA ALA A 172 -3.17 0.96 17.37
C ALA A 172 -4.23 -0.12 17.20
N ASN A 173 -3.99 -1.29 17.81
CA ASN A 173 -5.01 -2.33 17.95
C ASN A 173 -5.96 -1.97 19.10
N ASP A 174 -6.76 -0.92 18.90
CA ASP A 174 -7.79 -0.46 19.84
C ASP A 174 -9.16 -0.34 19.16
N LYS A 175 -10.21 -0.06 19.94
CA LYS A 175 -11.60 0.04 19.42
C LYS A 175 -11.77 1.14 18.35
N ASN A 176 -10.89 2.14 18.33
CA ASN A 176 -11.02 3.30 17.46
C ASN A 176 -10.14 3.20 16.21
N TRP A 177 -9.27 2.20 16.13
CA TRP A 177 -8.22 2.09 15.14
C TRP A 177 -7.37 3.36 15.11
N THR A 178 -6.90 3.79 16.28
CA THR A 178 -6.18 5.06 16.45
C THR A 178 -4.98 5.13 15.52
N MET A 179 -5.07 5.98 14.49
CA MET A 179 -4.05 6.09 13.46
C MET A 179 -2.78 6.72 14.05
N LYS A 180 -1.66 6.01 13.95
CA LYS A 180 -0.32 6.51 14.31
C LYS A 180 0.37 7.10 13.09
N PHE A 181 0.07 6.56 11.92
CA PHE A 181 0.56 7.03 10.63
C PHE A 181 -0.46 6.76 9.55
N ILE A 182 -0.59 7.67 8.59
CA ILE A 182 -1.41 7.50 7.40
C ILE A 182 -0.86 8.39 6.27
N THR A 183 -0.80 7.87 5.05
CA THR A 183 -0.32 8.63 3.87
C THR A 183 -1.39 9.59 3.32
N ASP A 184 -0.97 10.65 2.61
CA ASP A 184 -1.87 11.70 2.08
C ASP A 184 -2.98 11.18 1.15
N GLY A 185 -2.79 10.02 0.50
CA GLY A 185 -3.79 9.34 -0.31
C GLY A 185 -5.11 9.02 0.42
N CYS A 186 -5.15 9.12 1.76
CA CYS A 186 -6.40 8.98 2.50
C CYS A 186 -7.41 10.09 2.18
N THR A 187 -6.93 11.23 1.69
CA THR A 187 -7.77 12.41 1.43
C THR A 187 -8.75 12.16 0.27
N SER A 188 -8.31 11.49 -0.80
CA SER A 188 -9.18 11.19 -1.96
C SER A 188 -10.23 10.12 -1.65
N ILE A 189 -9.94 9.21 -0.71
CA ILE A 189 -10.83 8.11 -0.34
C ILE A 189 -11.79 8.53 0.78
N THR A 190 -11.25 9.03 1.88
CA THR A 190 -12.03 9.34 3.10
C THR A 190 -12.57 10.77 3.12
N GLY A 191 -11.97 11.69 2.35
CA GLY A 191 -12.25 13.13 2.43
C GLY A 191 -11.60 13.85 3.63
N TYR A 192 -10.85 13.12 4.46
CA TYR A 192 -10.12 13.65 5.61
C TYR A 192 -8.62 13.67 5.35
N ARG A 193 -7.94 14.71 5.84
CA ARG A 193 -6.48 14.82 5.72
C ARG A 193 -5.83 13.92 6.79
N PRO A 194 -4.56 13.48 6.62
CA PRO A 194 -3.87 12.71 7.64
C PRO A 194 -3.93 13.33 9.04
N ALA A 195 -3.78 14.66 9.13
CA ALA A 195 -3.82 15.38 10.40
C ALA A 195 -5.17 15.33 11.13
N ASP A 196 -6.28 15.00 10.45
CA ASP A 196 -7.60 14.83 11.04
C ASP A 196 -7.76 13.43 11.68
N LEU A 197 -7.11 12.42 11.10
CA LEU A 197 -7.22 11.00 11.46
C LEU A 197 -6.14 10.55 12.45
N ILE A 198 -4.93 11.10 12.33
CA ILE A 198 -3.81 10.77 13.22
C ILE A 198 -4.17 11.12 14.66
N GLU A 199 -3.92 10.17 15.57
CA GLU A 199 -4.28 10.22 16.99
C GLU A 199 -5.78 10.48 17.23
N ASN A 200 -6.63 10.14 16.25
CA ASN A 200 -8.07 10.45 16.23
C ASN A 200 -8.36 11.93 16.52
N LYS A 201 -7.46 12.84 16.11
CA LYS A 201 -7.51 14.25 16.50
C LYS A 201 -8.85 14.92 16.22
N LYS A 202 -9.48 14.57 15.10
CA LYS A 202 -10.80 15.05 14.71
C LYS A 202 -11.81 13.93 14.57
N ILE A 203 -11.39 12.80 14.02
CA ILE A 203 -12.26 11.64 13.78
C ILE A 203 -11.44 10.35 13.86
N SER A 204 -12.03 9.31 14.43
CA SER A 204 -11.44 7.97 14.42
C SER A 204 -11.76 7.24 13.13
N TYR A 205 -10.88 6.33 12.70
CA TYR A 205 -11.14 5.53 11.51
C TYR A 205 -12.36 4.63 11.70
N ASN A 206 -12.56 4.08 12.91
CA ASN A 206 -13.75 3.27 13.21
C ASN A 206 -15.07 4.04 13.02
N ASN A 207 -15.08 5.36 13.21
CA ASN A 207 -16.29 6.17 13.03
C ASN A 207 -16.67 6.35 11.56
N ILE A 208 -15.70 6.30 10.64
CA ILE A 208 -15.99 6.38 9.19
C ILE A 208 -16.35 5.02 8.59
N ILE A 209 -16.05 3.89 9.25
CA ILE A 209 -16.55 2.58 8.84
C ILE A 209 -18.08 2.55 9.00
N HIS A 210 -18.77 2.02 7.98
CA HIS A 210 -20.22 1.87 8.02
C HIS A 210 -20.64 1.11 9.28
N PRO A 211 -21.67 1.56 10.03
CA PRO A 211 -22.05 0.98 11.32
C PRO A 211 -22.19 -0.54 11.32
N ASP A 212 -22.85 -1.09 10.30
CA ASP A 212 -23.10 -2.53 10.14
C ASP A 212 -21.81 -3.36 9.98
N TYR A 213 -20.72 -2.72 9.52
CA TYR A 213 -19.45 -3.38 9.25
C TYR A 213 -18.43 -3.25 10.38
N ARG A 214 -18.64 -2.35 11.35
CA ARG A 214 -17.67 -2.12 12.45
C ARG A 214 -17.37 -3.39 13.23
N LYS A 215 -18.42 -4.16 13.55
CA LYS A 215 -18.28 -5.43 14.27
C LYS A 215 -17.60 -6.49 13.38
N LEU A 216 -17.99 -6.59 12.11
CA LEU A 216 -17.41 -7.53 11.15
C LEU A 216 -15.90 -7.30 10.97
N VAL A 217 -15.48 -6.04 10.81
CA VAL A 217 -14.07 -5.65 10.71
C VAL A 217 -13.31 -6.01 11.99
N SER A 218 -13.86 -5.68 13.17
CA SER A 218 -13.24 -6.01 14.46
C SER A 218 -13.07 -7.51 14.67
N ASP A 219 -14.11 -8.30 14.37
CA ASP A 219 -14.08 -9.75 14.57
C ASP A 219 -13.15 -10.45 13.57
N LYS A 220 -13.09 -9.97 12.32
CA LYS A 220 -12.11 -10.42 11.33
C LYS A 220 -10.68 -10.11 11.78
N TRP A 221 -10.42 -8.91 12.31
CA TRP A 221 -9.10 -8.55 12.87
C TRP A 221 -8.71 -9.44 14.04
N LYS A 222 -9.62 -9.70 14.99
CA LYS A 222 -9.34 -10.63 16.11
C LYS A 222 -8.94 -12.01 15.62
N LYS A 223 -9.64 -12.54 14.61
CA LYS A 223 -9.35 -13.84 14.03
C LYS A 223 -7.95 -13.89 13.42
N VAL A 224 -7.64 -12.97 12.50
CA VAL A 224 -6.34 -12.98 11.79
C VAL A 224 -5.16 -12.68 12.72
N LEU A 225 -5.36 -11.89 13.78
CA LEU A 225 -4.32 -11.66 14.79
C LEU A 225 -4.01 -12.91 15.60
N LYS A 226 -5.03 -13.73 15.93
CA LYS A 226 -4.84 -15.00 16.63
C LYS A 226 -4.12 -16.02 15.74
N GLU A 227 -4.48 -16.07 14.46
CA GLU A 227 -3.91 -17.00 13.47
C GLU A 227 -2.57 -16.48 12.90
N LYS A 228 -2.20 -15.23 13.20
CA LYS A 228 -1.05 -14.51 12.63
C LYS A 228 -1.09 -14.45 11.09
N GLU A 229 -2.30 -14.38 10.55
CA GLU A 229 -2.59 -14.27 9.13
C GLU A 229 -2.75 -12.82 8.67
N TYR A 230 -2.92 -12.65 7.36
CA TYR A 230 -3.27 -11.35 6.78
C TYR A 230 -4.74 -11.05 6.99
N PHE A 231 -5.02 -9.82 7.41
CA PHE A 231 -6.34 -9.22 7.27
C PHE A 231 -6.58 -8.94 5.79
N GLU A 232 -7.70 -9.38 5.25
CA GLU A 232 -8.18 -8.99 3.93
C GLU A 232 -9.70 -8.92 3.98
N PHE A 233 -10.25 -7.75 3.67
CA PHE A 233 -11.70 -7.53 3.78
C PHE A 233 -12.17 -6.35 2.94
N GLU A 234 -13.37 -6.49 2.38
CA GLU A 234 -14.08 -5.43 1.67
C GLU A 234 -15.21 -4.90 2.54
N TYR A 235 -15.27 -3.60 2.71
CA TYR A 235 -16.32 -2.98 3.50
C TYR A 235 -16.58 -1.53 3.06
N PRO A 236 -17.79 -1.01 3.30
CA PRO A 236 -18.08 0.38 3.04
C PRO A 236 -17.60 1.29 4.17
N ILE A 237 -17.12 2.47 3.78
CA ILE A 237 -16.91 3.64 4.65
C ILE A 237 -17.84 4.77 4.20
N ILE A 238 -18.07 5.71 5.11
CA ILE A 238 -18.81 6.95 4.86
C ILE A 238 -17.79 8.09 4.84
N SER A 239 -17.59 8.69 3.66
CA SER A 239 -16.61 9.77 3.48
C SER A 239 -17.04 11.05 4.24
N ARG A 240 -16.14 12.03 4.36
CA ARG A 240 -16.46 13.36 4.90
C ARG A 240 -17.65 14.02 4.19
N LYS A 241 -17.85 13.73 2.90
CA LYS A 241 -18.97 14.23 2.09
C LYS A 241 -20.25 13.41 2.25
N LYS A 242 -20.28 12.44 3.18
CA LYS A 242 -21.36 11.48 3.40
C LYS A 242 -21.62 10.54 2.21
N GLU A 243 -20.62 10.36 1.35
CA GLU A 243 -20.69 9.41 0.24
C GLU A 243 -20.32 8.02 0.74
N LEU A 244 -21.06 7.01 0.27
CA LEU A 244 -20.71 5.61 0.51
C LEU A 244 -19.55 5.24 -0.41
N LYS A 245 -18.43 4.81 0.17
CA LYS A 245 -17.26 4.35 -0.55
C LYS A 245 -16.96 2.92 -0.17
N TRP A 246 -16.84 2.02 -1.14
CA TRP A 246 -16.35 0.68 -0.87
C TRP A 246 -14.85 0.69 -0.84
N VAL A 247 -14.29 0.15 0.24
CA VAL A 247 -12.85 -0.03 0.36
C VAL A 247 -12.50 -1.50 0.45
N TRP A 248 -11.33 -1.82 -0.09
CA TRP A 248 -10.66 -3.08 0.17
C TRP A 248 -9.45 -2.77 1.06
N GLU A 249 -9.40 -3.42 2.21
CA GLU A 249 -8.31 -3.31 3.16
C GLU A 249 -7.55 -4.63 3.19
N ARG A 250 -6.22 -4.51 3.17
CA ARG A 250 -5.33 -5.62 3.46
C ARG A 250 -4.23 -5.21 4.42
N GLY A 251 -4.07 -5.96 5.49
CA GLY A 251 -3.15 -5.61 6.58
C GLY A 251 -2.65 -6.81 7.36
N LYS A 252 -1.84 -6.54 8.38
CA LYS A 252 -1.38 -7.55 9.35
C LYS A 252 -1.07 -6.93 10.71
N GLY A 253 -1.01 -7.78 11.73
CA GLY A 253 -0.48 -7.42 13.04
C GLY A 253 1.05 -7.37 13.05
N ILE A 254 1.61 -6.38 13.71
CA ILE A 254 3.02 -6.29 14.07
C ILE A 254 3.15 -6.69 15.52
N PHE A 255 4.01 -7.66 15.82
CA PHE A 255 4.13 -8.25 17.14
C PHE A 255 5.48 -7.92 17.79
N SER A 256 5.50 -7.83 19.10
CA SER A 256 6.72 -7.79 19.91
C SER A 256 7.39 -9.18 19.95
N GLU A 257 8.61 -9.25 20.47
CA GLU A 257 9.31 -10.53 20.70
C GLU A 257 8.52 -11.45 21.64
N GLU A 258 7.76 -10.87 22.58
CA GLU A 258 6.87 -11.59 23.50
C GLU A 258 5.51 -11.96 22.86
N GLY A 259 5.34 -11.71 21.56
CA GLY A 259 4.13 -12.07 20.82
C GLY A 259 2.93 -11.14 21.06
N LYS A 260 3.12 -9.96 21.66
CA LYS A 260 2.04 -8.98 21.84
C LYS A 260 1.88 -8.13 20.58
N VAL A 261 0.63 -7.84 20.18
CA VAL A 261 0.36 -6.93 19.06
C VAL A 261 0.78 -5.51 19.45
N LEU A 262 1.78 -4.96 18.76
CA LEU A 262 2.24 -3.58 18.89
C LEU A 262 1.38 -2.65 18.04
N TYR A 263 1.19 -3.00 16.77
CA TYR A 263 0.50 -2.17 15.78
C TYR A 263 -0.24 -3.03 14.76
N LEU A 264 -1.20 -2.43 14.07
CA LEU A 264 -1.74 -2.94 12.83
C LEU A 264 -1.21 -2.08 11.69
N GLU A 265 -0.80 -2.72 10.61
CA GLU A 265 -0.32 -2.03 9.41
C GLU A 265 -1.04 -2.59 8.19
N GLY A 266 -1.35 -1.72 7.24
CA GLY A 266 -2.01 -2.14 6.03
C GLY A 266 -2.18 -1.05 5.01
N PHE A 267 -2.93 -1.40 3.99
CA PHE A 267 -3.26 -0.56 2.86
C PHE A 267 -4.76 -0.61 2.61
N ILE A 268 -5.32 0.53 2.24
CA ILE A 268 -6.74 0.68 1.92
C ILE A 268 -6.85 1.39 0.58
N THR A 269 -7.62 0.78 -0.33
CA THR A 269 -7.93 1.34 -1.65
C THR A 269 -9.43 1.44 -1.86
N ASP A 270 -9.82 2.34 -2.76
CA ASP A 270 -11.20 2.56 -3.17
C ASP A 270 -11.54 1.55 -4.28
N ILE A 271 -12.54 0.72 -4.04
CA ILE A 271 -13.08 -0.25 -5.00
C ILE A 271 -14.53 0.09 -5.39
N THR A 272 -14.97 1.33 -5.16
CA THR A 272 -16.35 1.78 -5.39
C THR A 272 -16.77 1.60 -6.84
N GLU A 273 -15.92 1.96 -7.80
CA GLU A 273 -16.22 1.80 -9.24
C GLU A 273 -16.41 0.32 -9.61
N ARG A 274 -15.57 -0.56 -9.06
CA ARG A 274 -15.68 -2.01 -9.27
C ARG A 274 -17.01 -2.53 -8.73
N LYS A 275 -17.37 -2.15 -7.50
CA LYS A 275 -18.65 -2.54 -6.86
C LYS A 275 -19.86 -1.99 -7.59
N ASN A 276 -19.80 -0.76 -8.09
CA ASN A 276 -20.87 -0.16 -8.89
C ASN A 276 -21.07 -0.91 -10.21
N THR A 277 -19.97 -1.31 -10.85
CA THR A 277 -20.00 -2.09 -12.10
C THR A 277 -20.57 -3.49 -11.86
N GLU A 278 -20.10 -4.19 -10.82
CA GLU A 278 -20.65 -5.50 -10.41
C GLU A 278 -22.15 -5.41 -10.12
N THR A 279 -22.57 -4.39 -9.37
CA THR A 279 -23.99 -4.17 -9.02
C THR A 279 -24.83 -3.84 -10.26
N MET A 280 -24.31 -3.00 -11.17
CA MET A 280 -25.01 -2.66 -12.40
C MET A 280 -25.16 -3.87 -13.32
N LEU A 281 -24.14 -4.73 -13.43
CA LEU A 281 -24.22 -5.98 -14.20
C LEU A 281 -25.24 -6.93 -13.59
N LEU A 282 -25.24 -7.08 -12.26
CA LEU A 282 -26.22 -7.91 -11.56
C LEU A 282 -27.65 -7.40 -11.78
N LEU A 283 -27.89 -6.10 -11.62
CA LEU A 283 -29.21 -5.49 -11.85
C LEU A 283 -29.66 -5.65 -13.30
N LYS A 284 -28.77 -5.45 -14.27
CA LYS A 284 -29.07 -5.69 -15.69
C LYS A 284 -29.47 -7.14 -15.94
N ASN A 285 -28.77 -8.10 -15.34
CA ASN A 285 -29.12 -9.51 -15.47
C ASN A 285 -30.48 -9.83 -14.83
N ILE A 286 -30.75 -9.30 -13.62
CA ILE A 286 -32.04 -9.49 -12.96
C ILE A 286 -33.17 -8.92 -13.82
N VAL A 287 -33.02 -7.68 -14.30
CA VAL A 287 -34.03 -7.03 -15.16
C VAL A 287 -34.22 -7.80 -16.46
N PHE A 288 -33.15 -8.31 -17.07
CA PHE A 288 -33.22 -9.12 -18.27
C PHE A 288 -33.98 -10.43 -18.03
N GLU A 289 -33.66 -11.15 -16.95
CA GLU A 289 -34.29 -12.42 -16.59
C GLU A 289 -35.75 -12.26 -16.14
N SER A 290 -36.08 -11.18 -15.43
CA SER A 290 -37.43 -10.91 -14.93
C SER A 290 -38.33 -10.18 -15.93
N ALA A 291 -37.82 -9.84 -17.12
CA ALA A 291 -38.62 -9.16 -18.13
C ALA A 291 -39.78 -10.07 -18.59
N ILE A 292 -40.98 -9.49 -18.64
CA ILE A 292 -42.20 -10.19 -19.10
C ILE A 292 -42.09 -10.52 -20.60
N SER A 293 -41.47 -9.63 -21.37
CA SER A 293 -41.20 -9.84 -22.78
C SER A 293 -40.08 -10.87 -22.99
N ALA A 294 -40.27 -11.76 -23.96
CA ALA A 294 -39.24 -12.67 -24.40
C ALA A 294 -38.09 -11.91 -25.08
N ASN A 295 -36.90 -11.96 -24.48
CA ASN A 295 -35.71 -11.27 -24.95
C ASN A 295 -34.61 -12.27 -25.25
N SER A 296 -33.91 -12.03 -26.36
CA SER A 296 -32.70 -12.76 -26.75
C SER A 296 -31.58 -11.78 -27.10
N ILE A 297 -30.33 -12.21 -26.90
CA ILE A 297 -29.13 -11.50 -27.35
C ILE A 297 -28.41 -12.42 -28.33
N ALA A 298 -27.98 -11.87 -29.46
CA ALA A 298 -27.22 -12.59 -30.46
C ALA A 298 -25.87 -11.90 -30.74
N ASP A 299 -24.87 -12.69 -31.15
CA ASP A 299 -23.60 -12.16 -31.62
C ASP A 299 -23.73 -11.52 -33.01
N ILE A 300 -22.65 -10.90 -33.50
CA ILE A 300 -22.60 -10.28 -34.83
C ILE A 300 -22.82 -11.27 -36.00
N LYS A 301 -22.79 -12.58 -35.74
CA LYS A 301 -23.06 -13.64 -36.72
C LYS A 301 -24.49 -14.19 -36.60
N GLY A 302 -25.33 -13.58 -35.75
CA GLY A 302 -26.71 -13.98 -35.54
C GLY A 302 -26.91 -15.19 -34.63
N ARG A 303 -25.87 -15.68 -33.95
CA ARG A 303 -25.99 -16.80 -33.01
C ARG A 303 -26.47 -16.29 -31.66
N ILE A 304 -27.53 -16.89 -31.14
CA ILE A 304 -28.10 -16.52 -29.82
C ILE A 304 -27.09 -16.89 -28.73
N THR A 305 -26.69 -15.90 -27.93
CA THR A 305 -25.77 -16.08 -26.80
C THR A 305 -26.50 -16.08 -25.45
N ASN A 306 -27.64 -15.39 -25.35
CA ASN A 306 -28.41 -15.31 -24.12
C ASN A 306 -29.92 -15.29 -24.42
N LEU A 307 -30.68 -15.95 -23.55
CA LEU A 307 -32.13 -15.97 -23.51
C LEU A 307 -32.59 -15.63 -22.10
N ASN A 308 -33.71 -14.93 -21.95
CA ASN A 308 -34.37 -14.76 -20.66
C ASN A 308 -35.43 -15.84 -20.40
N ALA A 309 -35.92 -15.91 -19.15
CA ALA A 309 -36.94 -16.90 -18.76
C ALA A 309 -38.23 -16.81 -19.59
N ALA A 310 -38.70 -15.61 -19.93
CA ALA A 310 -39.88 -15.43 -20.78
C ALA A 310 -39.69 -16.01 -22.19
N PHE A 311 -38.49 -15.90 -22.77
CA PHE A 311 -38.18 -16.52 -24.07
C PHE A 311 -38.21 -18.04 -23.99
N LEU A 312 -37.64 -18.63 -22.93
CA LEU A 312 -37.68 -20.08 -22.75
C LEU A 312 -39.13 -20.58 -22.64
N ASN A 313 -39.95 -19.90 -21.84
CA ASN A 313 -41.37 -20.26 -21.66
C ASN A 313 -42.18 -20.11 -22.94
N LEU A 314 -42.00 -19.01 -23.69
CA LEU A 314 -42.78 -18.75 -24.90
C LEU A 314 -42.44 -19.75 -26.03
N TRP A 315 -41.20 -20.22 -26.11
CA TRP A 315 -40.76 -21.21 -27.10
C TRP A 315 -40.76 -22.66 -26.58
N GLY A 316 -41.18 -22.91 -25.35
CA GLY A 316 -41.32 -24.26 -24.78
C GLY A 316 -40.01 -24.95 -24.40
N TYR A 317 -38.90 -24.22 -24.28
CA TYR A 317 -37.60 -24.77 -23.88
C TYR A 317 -37.51 -24.90 -22.36
N LYS A 318 -36.95 -26.03 -21.90
CA LYS A 318 -36.80 -26.30 -20.45
C LYS A 318 -35.52 -25.71 -19.89
N SER A 319 -34.52 -25.45 -20.74
CA SER A 319 -33.23 -24.91 -20.30
C SER A 319 -32.47 -24.22 -21.43
N LYS A 320 -31.51 -23.35 -21.08
CA LYS A 320 -30.61 -22.68 -22.03
C LYS A 320 -29.66 -23.65 -22.76
N SER A 321 -29.51 -24.88 -22.28
CA SER A 321 -28.63 -25.92 -22.84
C SER A 321 -29.23 -26.71 -24.01
N GLU A 322 -30.51 -26.53 -24.33
CA GLU A 322 -31.14 -27.19 -25.48
C GLU A 322 -30.81 -26.52 -26.83
N ASN A 323 -30.01 -25.45 -26.82
CA ASN A 323 -29.75 -24.58 -27.98
C ASN A 323 -28.28 -24.63 -28.45
N HIS A 324 -27.73 -25.85 -28.63
CA HIS A 324 -26.41 -26.08 -29.21
C HIS A 324 -26.47 -26.61 -30.64
#